data_AF-A0A420MI40-F1
#
_entry.id   AF-A0A420MI40-F1
#
_cell.length_a   1.000
_cell.length_b   1.000
_cell.length_c   1.000
_cell.angle_alpha   90.00
_cell.angle_beta   90.00
_cell.angle_gamma   90.00
#
_symmetry.space_group_name_H-M   'P 1'
#
loop_
_entity.id
_entity.type
_entity.pdbx_description
1 polymer ?
#
loop_
_entity_poly.entity_id
_entity_poly.type
_entity_poly.pdbx_seq_one_letter_code
_entity_poly.pdbx_strand_id
1 'polypeptide(L)'
;MTSPHKPTVLIVGAGSMGLVTGYHLSLAGAQVTYLVRPKRAEELKQPQFLYWLDKQELHEFKSYSHFADPSSILSSTYDYILITIDGKSVQSEEGEELVKIIGDWILEKSGLPDNQVTSAGLGIVAYPGKTANLPVHPPADPDLVKKADVAYVDSMGNGFILEDYVPSISSSFSKLYNACGVSNCVIWSPTQCALNTFPLFAVFIGLELLGWPKIKDIDTESEVWKLTTAAAKEVQMLDVCGEAGTQTAQATSESTFVQMFAYLEEKLRPLDFQAFNQFHHGGKAVEQDRMHIERCISQGVAEGKPMSALKTLLQSINH
;
A
#
# COMPACT_ATOMS: atom_id res chain seq x y z
N MET A 1 3.84 0.65 -41.29
CA MET A 1 3.99 1.29 -39.97
C MET A 1 3.21 0.42 -38.99
N THR A 2 3.91 -0.34 -38.15
CA THR A 2 3.25 -1.13 -37.10
C THR A 2 2.63 -0.16 -36.10
N SER A 3 1.35 -0.34 -35.77
CA SER A 3 0.71 0.38 -34.68
C SER A 3 1.56 0.25 -33.41
N PRO A 4 1.80 1.32 -32.65
CA PRO A 4 2.58 1.24 -31.42
C PRO A 4 1.96 0.19 -30.50
N HIS A 5 2.79 -0.71 -29.96
CA HIS A 5 2.38 -1.74 -29.01
C HIS A 5 1.69 -1.08 -27.81
N LYS A 6 0.47 -1.50 -27.51
CA LYS A 6 -0.29 -1.00 -26.35
C LYS A 6 0.07 -1.87 -25.15
N PRO A 7 0.68 -1.32 -24.08
CA PRO A 7 1.10 -2.13 -22.94
C PRO A 7 -0.07 -2.86 -22.29
N THR A 8 0.06 -4.15 -22.00
CA THR A 8 -0.98 -4.96 -21.35
C THR A 8 -0.62 -5.20 -19.88
N VAL A 9 -1.57 -4.90 -18.99
CA VAL A 9 -1.37 -5.06 -17.55
C VAL A 9 -2.48 -5.91 -16.93
N LEU A 10 -2.09 -6.98 -16.26
CA LEU A 10 -2.97 -7.75 -15.39
C LEU A 10 -2.88 -7.22 -13.97
N ILE A 11 -4.01 -6.89 -13.36
CA ILE A 11 -4.09 -6.54 -11.94
C ILE A 11 -4.90 -7.61 -11.22
N VAL A 12 -4.25 -8.32 -10.31
CA VAL A 12 -4.90 -9.29 -9.45
C VAL A 12 -5.46 -8.55 -8.23
N GLY A 13 -6.78 -8.55 -8.12
CA GLY A 13 -7.51 -7.76 -7.13
C GLY A 13 -7.99 -6.41 -7.66
N ALA A 14 -9.24 -6.07 -7.37
CA ALA A 14 -9.86 -4.80 -7.73
C ALA A 14 -10.42 -4.08 -6.50
N GLY A 15 -9.65 -4.06 -5.41
CA GLY A 15 -9.91 -3.18 -4.27
C GLY A 15 -9.51 -1.73 -4.58
N SER A 16 -9.55 -0.85 -3.58
CA SER A 16 -9.22 0.58 -3.76
C SER A 16 -7.86 0.80 -4.43
N MET A 17 -6.84 0.06 -3.99
CA MET A 17 -5.48 0.11 -4.55
C MET A 17 -5.42 -0.35 -6.01
N GLY A 18 -5.99 -1.52 -6.31
CA GLY A 18 -6.01 -2.06 -7.68
C GLY A 18 -6.83 -1.19 -8.64
N LEU A 19 -7.94 -0.61 -8.19
CA LEU A 19 -8.77 0.28 -9.01
C LEU A 19 -8.08 1.60 -9.35
N VAL A 20 -7.52 2.31 -8.38
CA VAL A 20 -6.81 3.57 -8.66
C VAL A 20 -5.56 3.33 -9.50
N THR A 21 -4.82 2.25 -9.22
CA THR A 21 -3.65 1.89 -10.03
C THR A 21 -4.03 1.60 -11.48
N GLY A 22 -5.08 0.81 -11.70
CA GLY A 22 -5.54 0.52 -13.05
C GLY A 22 -6.13 1.73 -13.76
N TYR A 23 -6.77 2.66 -13.03
CA TYR A 23 -7.19 3.94 -13.60
C TYR A 23 -6.00 4.75 -14.12
N HIS A 24 -4.95 4.95 -13.31
CA HIS A 24 -3.75 5.66 -13.74
C HIS A 24 -3.03 4.95 -14.90
N LEU A 25 -2.91 3.62 -14.87
CA LEU A 25 -2.34 2.86 -15.98
C LEU A 25 -3.19 2.97 -17.26
N SER A 26 -4.52 3.04 -17.15
CA SER A 26 -5.40 3.27 -18.29
C SER A 26 -5.19 4.66 -18.89
N LEU A 27 -5.03 5.70 -18.06
CA LEU A 27 -4.66 7.04 -18.52
C LEU A 27 -3.30 7.08 -19.21
N ALA A 28 -2.35 6.26 -18.76
CA ALA A 28 -1.06 6.05 -19.40
C ALA A 28 -1.13 5.29 -20.74
N GLY A 29 -2.32 4.89 -21.17
CA GLY A 29 -2.55 4.17 -22.41
C GLY A 29 -2.41 2.65 -22.31
N ALA A 30 -2.25 2.07 -21.12
CA ALA A 30 -2.23 0.63 -20.95
C ALA A 30 -3.62 0.01 -21.17
N GLN A 31 -3.65 -1.24 -21.62
CA GLN A 31 -4.82 -2.11 -21.55
C GLN A 31 -4.82 -2.81 -20.20
N VAL A 32 -5.80 -2.48 -19.37
CA VAL A 32 -5.92 -3.02 -18.00
C VAL A 32 -6.93 -4.15 -17.97
N THR A 33 -6.51 -5.28 -17.42
CA THR A 33 -7.37 -6.42 -17.13
C THR A 33 -7.29 -6.76 -15.66
N TYR A 34 -8.44 -6.95 -15.00
CA TYR A 34 -8.50 -7.41 -13.63
C TYR A 34 -8.71 -8.92 -13.53
N LEU A 35 -8.01 -9.59 -12.62
CA LEU A 35 -8.42 -10.90 -12.13
C LEU A 35 -9.05 -10.73 -10.74
N VAL A 36 -10.31 -11.12 -10.60
CA VAL A 36 -11.10 -10.91 -9.38
C VAL A 36 -11.91 -12.15 -9.00
N ARG A 37 -12.37 -12.19 -7.75
CA ARG A 37 -13.34 -13.19 -7.30
C ARG A 37 -14.69 -13.01 -8.03
N PRO A 38 -15.46 -14.10 -8.27
CA PRO A 38 -16.73 -14.04 -9.02
C PRO A 38 -17.71 -12.96 -8.53
N LYS A 39 -17.87 -12.80 -7.22
CA LYS A 39 -18.73 -11.75 -6.65
C LYS A 39 -18.31 -10.34 -7.09
N ARG A 40 -17.00 -10.07 -7.16
CA ARG A 40 -16.46 -8.77 -7.58
C ARG A 40 -16.56 -8.57 -9.09
N ALA A 41 -16.57 -9.65 -9.89
CA ALA A 41 -16.74 -9.56 -11.34
C ALA A 41 -18.10 -8.94 -11.71
N GLU A 42 -19.18 -9.29 -11.00
CA GLU A 42 -20.50 -8.69 -11.21
C GLU A 42 -20.50 -7.17 -10.99
N GLU A 43 -19.80 -6.69 -9.95
CA GLU A 43 -19.65 -5.26 -9.67
C GLU A 43 -18.84 -4.55 -10.76
N LEU A 44 -17.83 -5.22 -11.33
CA LEU A 44 -16.97 -4.70 -12.39
C LEU A 44 -17.63 -4.67 -13.78
N LYS A 45 -18.83 -5.24 -13.95
CA LYS A 45 -19.63 -5.07 -15.18
C LYS A 45 -20.13 -3.64 -15.37
N GLN A 46 -20.21 -2.87 -14.30
CA GLN A 46 -20.58 -1.46 -14.31
C GLN A 46 -19.32 -0.59 -14.26
N PRO A 47 -19.38 0.66 -14.77
CA PRO A 47 -18.31 1.63 -14.53
C PRO A 47 -18.06 1.82 -13.04
N GLN A 48 -16.78 1.97 -12.67
CA GLN A 48 -16.38 2.32 -11.30
C GLN A 48 -16.21 3.82 -11.19
N PHE A 49 -16.60 4.39 -10.05
CA PHE A 49 -16.47 5.82 -9.79
C PHE A 49 -15.33 6.08 -8.81
N LEU A 50 -14.35 6.88 -9.22
CA LEU A 50 -13.17 7.22 -8.43
C LEU A 50 -13.22 8.72 -8.08
N TYR A 51 -13.33 9.05 -6.79
CA TYR A 51 -13.34 10.43 -6.32
C TYR A 51 -11.95 10.87 -5.86
N TRP A 52 -11.36 11.79 -6.62
CA TRP A 52 -10.11 12.43 -6.28
C TRP A 52 -10.38 13.59 -5.32
N LEU A 53 -10.10 13.33 -4.04
CA LEU A 53 -10.50 14.18 -2.92
C LEU A 53 -9.92 15.60 -3.00
N ASP A 54 -8.61 15.74 -3.23
CA ASP A 54 -7.94 17.05 -3.27
C ASP A 54 -8.21 17.84 -4.57
N LYS A 55 -8.55 17.16 -5.66
CA LYS A 55 -8.98 17.80 -6.92
C LYS A 55 -10.48 18.07 -6.98
N GLN A 56 -11.26 17.42 -6.11
CA GLN A 56 -12.72 17.44 -6.13
C GLN A 56 -13.32 16.91 -7.44
N GLU A 57 -12.68 15.91 -8.04
CA GLU A 57 -13.08 15.35 -9.33
C GLU A 57 -13.60 13.91 -9.18
N LEU A 58 -14.79 13.65 -9.73
CA LEU A 58 -15.36 12.30 -9.79
C LEU A 58 -15.14 11.74 -11.20
N HIS A 59 -14.29 10.71 -11.31
CA HIS A 59 -13.97 10.06 -12.56
C HIS A 59 -14.78 8.78 -12.75
N GLU A 60 -15.36 8.62 -13.94
CA GLU A 60 -15.93 7.35 -14.39
C GLU A 60 -14.83 6.50 -15.04
N PHE A 61 -14.53 5.35 -14.46
CA PHE A 61 -13.57 4.38 -14.98
C PHE A 61 -14.31 3.16 -15.55
N LYS A 62 -14.18 2.97 -16.87
CA LYS A 62 -14.77 1.84 -17.62
C LYS A 62 -13.82 1.19 -18.62
N SER A 63 -12.61 1.73 -18.76
CA SER A 63 -11.62 1.32 -19.75
C SER A 63 -10.78 0.13 -19.27
N TYR A 64 -11.46 -0.95 -18.84
CA TYR A 64 -10.82 -2.17 -18.36
C TYR A 64 -11.64 -3.42 -18.75
N SER A 65 -10.96 -4.57 -18.77
CA SER A 65 -11.60 -5.90 -18.81
C SER A 65 -11.43 -6.61 -17.46
N HIS A 66 -12.18 -7.69 -17.24
CA HIS A 66 -11.98 -8.53 -16.05
C HIS A 66 -12.24 -10.01 -16.32
N PHE A 67 -11.58 -10.86 -15.54
CA PHE A 67 -11.81 -12.29 -15.45
C PHE A 67 -12.24 -12.66 -14.02
N ALA A 68 -13.15 -13.62 -13.92
CA ALA A 68 -13.51 -14.28 -12.67
C ALA A 68 -12.82 -15.64 -12.49
N ASP A 69 -12.47 -16.27 -13.62
CA ASP A 69 -11.80 -17.56 -13.65
C ASP A 69 -10.28 -17.35 -13.77
N PRO A 70 -9.48 -17.75 -12.75
CA PRO A 70 -8.04 -17.66 -12.79
C PRO A 70 -7.40 -18.36 -14.00
N SER A 71 -8.00 -19.45 -14.51
CA SER A 71 -7.46 -20.18 -15.67
C SER A 71 -7.44 -19.34 -16.95
N SER A 72 -8.29 -18.30 -17.03
CA SER A 72 -8.37 -17.40 -18.20
C SER A 72 -7.05 -16.66 -18.45
N ILE A 73 -6.22 -16.45 -17.43
CA ILE A 73 -4.93 -15.76 -17.56
C ILE A 73 -3.89 -16.59 -18.34
N LEU A 74 -4.06 -17.92 -18.43
CA LEU A 74 -3.18 -18.82 -19.21
C LEU A 74 -3.22 -18.56 -20.71
N SER A 75 -4.33 -18.00 -21.20
CA SER A 75 -4.58 -17.77 -22.62
C SER A 75 -3.92 -16.50 -23.18
N SER A 76 -3.31 -15.68 -22.33
CA SER A 76 -2.83 -14.34 -22.66
C SER A 76 -1.41 -14.08 -22.15
N THR A 77 -0.74 -13.11 -22.77
CA THR A 77 0.56 -12.59 -22.33
C THR A 77 0.39 -11.16 -21.83
N TYR A 78 1.04 -10.84 -20.71
CA TYR A 78 1.00 -9.51 -20.10
C TYR A 78 2.39 -8.91 -20.04
N ASP A 79 2.52 -7.61 -20.31
CA ASP A 79 3.78 -6.89 -20.11
C ASP A 79 4.07 -6.73 -18.61
N TYR A 80 3.03 -6.54 -17.79
CA TYR A 80 3.13 -6.46 -16.33
C TYR A 80 1.98 -7.17 -15.62
N ILE A 81 2.28 -7.70 -14.43
CA ILE A 81 1.31 -8.30 -13.52
C ILE A 81 1.49 -7.68 -12.15
N LEU A 82 0.41 -7.09 -11.62
CA LEU A 82 0.39 -6.47 -10.30
C LEU A 82 -0.49 -7.29 -9.39
N ILE A 83 0.05 -7.68 -8.23
CA ILE A 83 -0.72 -8.39 -7.20
C ILE A 83 -1.11 -7.37 -6.14
N THR A 84 -2.42 -7.12 -5.99
CA THR A 84 -2.97 -6.06 -5.11
C THR A 84 -3.97 -6.61 -4.07
N ILE A 85 -3.82 -7.90 -3.72
CA ILE A 85 -4.66 -8.57 -2.73
C ILE A 85 -4.14 -8.25 -1.32
N ASP A 86 -5.02 -7.86 -0.39
CA ASP A 86 -4.64 -7.72 1.02
C ASP A 86 -4.42 -9.07 1.71
N GLY A 87 -3.57 -9.09 2.75
CA GLY A 87 -3.18 -10.33 3.44
C GLY A 87 -4.37 -11.15 3.96
N LYS A 88 -5.43 -10.49 4.44
CA LYS A 88 -6.67 -11.14 4.88
C LYS A 88 -7.41 -11.81 3.72
N SER A 89 -7.48 -11.14 2.56
CA SER A 89 -8.11 -11.71 1.36
C SER A 89 -7.33 -12.89 0.78
N VAL A 90 -6.01 -12.94 0.97
CA VAL A 90 -5.17 -14.10 0.61
C VAL A 90 -5.50 -15.32 1.48
N GLN A 91 -5.85 -15.12 2.75
CA GLN A 91 -6.12 -16.21 3.70
C GLN A 91 -7.54 -16.80 3.62
N SER A 92 -8.41 -16.30 2.73
CA SER A 92 -9.71 -16.95 2.44
C SER A 92 -9.51 -18.19 1.58
N GLU A 93 -10.42 -19.18 1.63
CA GLU A 93 -10.34 -20.40 0.80
C GLU A 93 -10.20 -20.07 -0.70
N GLU A 94 -11.00 -19.12 -1.21
CA GLU A 94 -10.90 -18.67 -2.60
C GLU A 94 -9.64 -17.81 -2.85
N GLY A 95 -9.08 -17.18 -1.82
CA GLY A 95 -7.82 -16.45 -1.86
C GLY A 95 -6.61 -17.38 -1.93
N GLU A 96 -6.63 -18.47 -1.17
CA GLU A 96 -5.62 -19.53 -1.20
C GLU A 96 -5.64 -20.23 -2.55
N GLU A 97 -6.82 -20.53 -3.10
CA GLU A 97 -6.96 -21.09 -4.44
C GLU A 97 -6.44 -20.11 -5.51
N LEU A 98 -6.76 -18.81 -5.39
CA LEU A 98 -6.25 -17.77 -6.29
C LEU A 98 -4.72 -17.65 -6.21
N VAL A 99 -4.13 -17.63 -5.01
CA VAL A 99 -2.68 -17.58 -4.82
C VAL A 99 -2.03 -18.87 -5.28
N LYS A 100 -2.68 -20.02 -5.10
CA LYS A 100 -2.19 -21.30 -5.63
C LYS A 100 -2.22 -21.30 -7.16
N ILE A 101 -3.30 -20.88 -7.81
CA ILE A 101 -3.37 -20.85 -9.28
C ILE A 101 -2.43 -19.79 -9.85
N ILE A 102 -2.32 -18.61 -9.24
CA ILE A 102 -1.33 -17.60 -9.65
C ILE A 102 0.08 -18.12 -9.37
N GLY A 103 0.30 -18.79 -8.25
CA GLY A 103 1.57 -19.40 -7.88
C GLY A 103 1.97 -20.50 -8.85
N ASP A 104 1.07 -21.42 -9.17
CA ASP A 104 1.23 -22.50 -10.14
C ASP A 104 1.36 -21.94 -11.56
N TRP A 105 0.60 -20.93 -11.94
CA TRP A 105 0.69 -20.23 -13.22
C TRP A 105 2.01 -19.48 -13.36
N ILE A 106 2.43 -18.78 -12.30
CA ILE A 106 3.77 -18.22 -12.18
C ILE A 106 4.70 -19.41 -12.35
N LEU A 107 4.78 -20.40 -11.48
CA LEU A 107 5.69 -21.56 -11.60
C LEU A 107 5.71 -22.24 -12.99
N GLU A 108 4.57 -22.41 -13.65
CA GLU A 108 4.40 -23.01 -14.99
C GLU A 108 4.89 -22.10 -16.12
N LYS A 109 4.59 -20.79 -16.06
CA LYS A 109 5.05 -19.79 -17.04
C LYS A 109 6.44 -19.25 -16.73
N SER A 110 6.86 -19.41 -15.49
CA SER A 110 8.00 -18.74 -14.89
C SER A 110 9.24 -19.60 -15.11
N GLY A 111 9.71 -20.33 -14.11
CA GLY A 111 11.16 -20.24 -13.89
C GLY A 111 11.65 -18.78 -14.02
N LEU A 112 10.77 -17.79 -13.71
CA LEU A 112 10.97 -16.36 -13.90
C LEU A 112 12.17 -16.12 -12.99
N PRO A 113 13.34 -15.74 -13.52
CA PRO A 113 14.48 -15.54 -12.67
C PRO A 113 14.15 -14.38 -11.72
N ASP A 114 14.89 -14.26 -10.61
CA ASP A 114 14.71 -13.15 -9.66
C ASP A 114 14.76 -11.76 -10.34
N ASN A 115 15.30 -11.68 -11.57
CA ASN A 115 15.29 -10.51 -12.44
C ASN A 115 13.94 -10.21 -13.13
N GLN A 116 12.85 -10.87 -12.76
CA GLN A 116 11.50 -10.68 -13.34
C GLN A 116 10.43 -10.36 -12.30
N VAL A 117 10.80 -10.31 -11.02
CA VAL A 117 9.91 -9.97 -9.91
C VAL A 117 10.50 -8.79 -9.16
N THR A 118 9.68 -7.79 -8.86
CA THR A 118 10.08 -6.68 -7.97
C THR A 118 8.95 -6.35 -6.99
N SER A 119 9.27 -5.59 -5.95
CA SER A 119 8.34 -5.11 -4.94
C SER A 119 7.86 -3.70 -5.29
N ALA A 120 6.62 -3.41 -4.90
CA ALA A 120 5.98 -2.12 -5.13
C ALA A 120 5.10 -1.72 -3.95
N GLY A 121 5.07 -0.42 -3.68
CA GLY A 121 4.12 0.24 -2.79
C GLY A 121 3.30 1.28 -3.54
N LEU A 122 2.25 1.76 -2.90
CA LEU A 122 1.44 2.88 -3.38
C LEU A 122 1.54 4.01 -2.35
N GLY A 123 1.99 5.18 -2.80
CA GLY A 123 1.92 6.41 -2.01
C GLY A 123 0.55 7.09 -2.08
N ILE A 124 -0.34 6.61 -2.96
CA ILE A 124 -1.74 7.03 -3.00
C ILE A 124 -2.47 6.48 -1.78
N VAL A 125 -3.19 7.36 -1.09
CA VAL A 125 -4.08 6.98 -0.01
C VAL A 125 -5.48 6.76 -0.59
N ALA A 126 -5.93 5.50 -0.65
CA ALA A 126 -7.20 5.13 -1.27
C ALA A 126 -8.05 4.21 -0.36
N TYR A 127 -9.36 4.43 -0.36
CA TYR A 127 -10.31 3.65 0.43
C TYR A 127 -11.68 3.50 -0.26
N PRO A 128 -12.52 2.53 0.14
CA PRO A 128 -13.86 2.37 -0.42
C PRO A 128 -14.79 3.53 -0.02
N GLY A 129 -15.13 4.42 -0.95
CA GLY A 129 -15.92 5.62 -0.64
C GLY A 129 -17.32 5.31 -0.12
N LYS A 130 -18.03 4.38 -0.79
CA LYS A 130 -19.42 3.98 -0.46
C LYS A 130 -19.56 3.31 0.90
N THR A 131 -18.53 2.63 1.41
CA THR A 131 -18.66 1.71 2.55
C THR A 131 -17.77 2.02 3.74
N ALA A 132 -16.68 2.77 3.58
CA ALA A 132 -15.77 3.07 4.69
C ALA A 132 -16.32 4.13 5.66
N ASN A 133 -17.25 4.99 5.21
CA ASN A 133 -17.84 6.07 6.00
C ASN A 133 -16.80 6.99 6.69
N LEU A 134 -15.65 7.21 6.05
CA LEU A 134 -14.61 8.08 6.59
C LEU A 134 -14.99 9.56 6.48
N PRO A 135 -14.69 10.37 7.50
CA PRO A 135 -14.85 11.81 7.42
C PRO A 135 -13.87 12.39 6.39
N VAL A 136 -14.30 13.49 5.77
CA VAL A 136 -13.46 14.32 4.89
C VAL A 136 -13.64 15.78 5.29
N HIS A 137 -12.63 16.59 5.04
CA HIS A 137 -12.64 18.01 5.29
C HIS A 137 -12.98 18.80 4.02
N PRO A 138 -13.42 20.06 4.12
CA PRO A 138 -13.45 20.93 2.95
C PRO A 138 -12.08 21.00 2.26
N PRO A 139 -12.02 21.02 0.92
CA PRO A 139 -13.16 21.22 0.02
C PRO A 139 -13.82 19.93 -0.50
N ALA A 140 -13.45 18.73 -0.01
CA ALA A 140 -14.10 17.49 -0.48
C ALA A 140 -15.59 17.47 -0.13
N ASP A 141 -16.38 16.94 -1.06
CA ASP A 141 -17.83 16.75 -0.91
C ASP A 141 -18.12 15.34 -0.34
N PRO A 142 -18.63 15.22 0.90
CA PRO A 142 -18.99 13.94 1.49
C PRO A 142 -20.04 13.16 0.69
N ASP A 143 -20.90 13.83 -0.09
CA ASP A 143 -21.90 13.15 -0.92
C ASP A 143 -21.31 12.59 -2.21
N LEU A 144 -20.20 13.15 -2.71
CA LEU A 144 -19.41 12.53 -3.78
C LEU A 144 -18.63 11.31 -3.26
N VAL A 145 -18.10 11.36 -2.02
CA VAL A 145 -17.45 10.20 -1.39
C VAL A 145 -18.40 9.00 -1.34
N LYS A 146 -19.66 9.20 -0.92
CA LYS A 146 -20.68 8.14 -0.83
C LYS A 146 -21.09 7.56 -2.19
N LYS A 147 -20.83 8.27 -3.30
CA LYS A 147 -21.09 7.80 -4.66
C LYS A 147 -19.89 7.05 -5.26
N ALA A 148 -18.70 7.23 -4.71
CA ALA A 148 -17.45 6.73 -5.27
C ALA A 148 -17.15 5.31 -4.78
N ASP A 149 -16.90 4.39 -5.72
CA ASP A 149 -16.35 3.06 -5.42
C ASP A 149 -14.99 3.17 -4.73
N VAL A 150 -14.21 4.19 -5.08
CA VAL A 150 -12.95 4.54 -4.42
C VAL A 150 -12.87 6.05 -4.19
N ALA A 151 -12.53 6.47 -2.98
CA ALA A 151 -12.07 7.83 -2.71
C ALA A 151 -10.56 7.79 -2.48
N TYR A 152 -9.83 8.77 -3.01
CA TYR A 152 -8.37 8.79 -2.91
C TYR A 152 -7.76 10.19 -2.90
N VAL A 153 -6.53 10.29 -2.39
CA VAL A 153 -5.64 11.46 -2.46
C VAL A 153 -4.30 11.04 -3.07
N ASP A 154 -3.81 11.85 -4.00
CA ASP A 154 -2.49 11.72 -4.63
C ASP A 154 -1.77 13.07 -4.70
N SER A 155 -1.29 13.52 -3.53
CA SER A 155 -0.69 14.85 -3.35
C SER A 155 0.79 14.80 -2.96
N MET A 156 1.33 13.61 -2.69
CA MET A 156 2.68 13.42 -2.13
C MET A 156 3.77 13.36 -3.21
N GLY A 157 3.42 13.22 -4.48
CA GLY A 157 4.36 13.16 -5.61
C GLY A 157 5.04 11.79 -5.80
N ASN A 158 4.65 10.79 -5.01
CA ASN A 158 5.11 9.41 -5.07
C ASN A 158 3.93 8.43 -5.12
N GLY A 159 2.93 8.70 -5.96
CA GLY A 159 1.71 7.91 -6.06
C GLY A 159 1.95 6.41 -6.26
N PHE A 160 3.03 6.03 -6.94
CA PHE A 160 3.53 4.65 -7.00
C PHE A 160 5.00 4.60 -6.57
N ILE A 161 5.40 3.56 -5.84
CA ILE A 161 6.77 3.37 -5.37
C ILE A 161 7.23 2.00 -5.86
N LEU A 162 8.28 1.97 -6.68
CA LEU A 162 8.91 0.72 -7.12
C LEU A 162 10.25 0.53 -6.44
N GLU A 163 10.52 -0.70 -6.02
CA GLU A 163 11.85 -1.09 -5.56
C GLU A 163 12.76 -1.40 -6.75
N ASP A 164 14.03 -1.03 -6.63
CA ASP A 164 15.04 -1.17 -7.69
C ASP A 164 15.76 -2.52 -7.73
N TYR A 165 15.19 -3.57 -7.11
CA TYR A 165 15.70 -4.96 -7.19
C TYR A 165 16.00 -5.38 -8.62
N VAL A 166 15.15 -4.95 -9.57
CA VAL A 166 15.32 -5.19 -11.00
C VAL A 166 15.26 -3.87 -11.76
N PRO A 167 16.42 -3.24 -12.06
CA PRO A 167 16.47 -1.91 -12.69
C PRO A 167 15.77 -1.82 -14.06
N SER A 168 15.74 -2.92 -14.83
CA SER A 168 15.05 -2.95 -16.11
C SER A 168 13.53 -2.82 -15.94
N ILE A 169 12.94 -3.56 -14.99
CA ILE A 169 11.50 -3.48 -14.67
C ILE A 169 11.18 -2.11 -14.09
N SER A 170 11.96 -1.64 -13.11
CA SER A 170 11.64 -0.39 -12.43
C SER A 170 11.72 0.81 -13.38
N SER A 171 12.70 0.83 -14.28
CA SER A 171 12.82 1.84 -15.33
C SER A 171 11.69 1.76 -16.37
N SER A 172 11.37 0.57 -16.89
CA SER A 172 10.35 0.44 -17.93
C SER A 172 8.93 0.69 -17.38
N PHE A 173 8.63 0.20 -16.17
CA PHE A 173 7.33 0.39 -15.54
C PHE A 173 7.11 1.82 -15.07
N SER A 174 8.11 2.46 -14.44
CA SER A 174 7.98 3.88 -14.04
C SER A 174 7.70 4.78 -15.24
N LYS A 175 8.35 4.54 -16.38
CA LYS A 175 8.06 5.25 -17.63
C LYS A 175 6.62 5.03 -18.10
N LEU A 176 6.12 3.79 -18.02
CA LEU A 176 4.72 3.49 -18.34
C LEU A 176 3.79 4.25 -17.40
N TYR A 177 3.92 4.08 -16.09
CA TYR A 177 3.03 4.70 -15.10
C TYR A 177 3.01 6.23 -15.23
N ASN A 178 4.18 6.86 -15.39
CA ASN A 178 4.32 8.31 -15.47
C ASN A 178 3.72 8.92 -16.74
N ALA A 179 3.45 8.10 -17.77
CA ALA A 179 2.74 8.56 -18.95
C ALA A 179 1.26 8.92 -18.66
N CYS A 180 0.72 8.60 -17.48
CA CYS A 180 -0.62 9.04 -17.07
C CYS A 180 -0.74 10.57 -16.89
N GLY A 181 0.39 11.26 -16.66
CA GLY A 181 0.46 12.72 -16.55
C GLY A 181 -0.19 13.32 -15.29
N VAL A 182 -0.83 12.52 -14.45
CA VAL A 182 -1.57 12.97 -13.25
C VAL A 182 -1.03 12.40 -11.94
N SER A 183 -0.19 11.38 -12.01
CA SER A 183 0.48 10.73 -10.87
C SER A 183 1.94 10.45 -11.22
N ASN A 184 2.73 10.06 -10.22
CA ASN A 184 4.15 9.80 -10.39
C ASN A 184 4.59 8.52 -9.68
N CYS A 185 5.32 7.70 -10.41
CA CYS A 185 6.06 6.55 -9.94
C CYS A 185 7.48 6.99 -9.60
N VAL A 186 7.88 6.75 -8.35
CA VAL A 186 9.26 6.90 -7.89
C VAL A 186 9.91 5.54 -7.78
N ILE A 187 11.25 5.52 -7.85
CA ILE A 187 12.06 4.32 -7.65
C ILE A 187 12.86 4.52 -6.38
N TRP A 188 12.73 3.60 -5.44
CA TRP A 188 13.48 3.57 -4.18
C TRP A 188 14.37 2.34 -4.13
N SER A 189 15.50 2.45 -3.44
CA SER A 189 16.25 1.24 -3.09
C SER A 189 15.51 0.44 -2.01
N PRO A 190 15.72 -0.89 -1.92
CA PRO A 190 15.17 -1.71 -0.85
C PRO A 190 15.46 -1.15 0.54
N THR A 191 16.67 -0.64 0.74
CA THR A 191 17.08 0.02 1.99
C THR A 191 16.25 1.27 2.28
N GLN A 192 15.98 2.09 1.26
CA GLN A 192 15.12 3.26 1.42
C GLN A 192 13.68 2.86 1.73
N CYS A 193 13.13 1.83 1.08
CA CYS A 193 11.80 1.31 1.37
C CYS A 193 11.68 0.80 2.81
N ALA A 194 12.62 -0.06 3.24
CA ALA A 194 12.65 -0.61 4.59
C ALA A 194 12.73 0.50 5.66
N LEU A 195 13.65 1.46 5.48
CA LEU A 195 13.85 2.56 6.42
C LEU A 195 12.60 3.44 6.58
N ASN A 196 11.90 3.75 5.49
CA ASN A 196 10.75 4.66 5.52
C ASN A 196 9.44 3.95 5.90
N THR A 197 9.32 2.64 5.66
CA THR A 197 8.05 1.92 5.83
C THR A 197 8.01 1.11 7.11
N PHE A 198 9.06 0.33 7.40
CA PHE A 198 8.99 -0.67 8.47
C PHE A 198 8.80 -0.08 9.87
N PRO A 199 9.44 1.04 10.24
CA PRO A 199 9.22 1.65 11.55
C PRO A 199 7.78 2.11 11.78
N LEU A 200 7.01 2.40 10.72
CA LEU A 200 5.62 2.84 10.82
C LEU A 200 4.71 1.77 11.43
N PHE A 201 5.00 0.48 11.21
CA PHE A 201 4.20 -0.59 11.81
C PHE A 201 4.26 -0.56 13.35
N ALA A 202 5.41 -0.18 13.93
CA ALA A 202 5.51 0.02 15.38
C ALA A 202 4.69 1.25 15.82
N VAL A 203 4.72 2.33 15.01
CA VAL A 203 3.92 3.53 15.27
C VAL A 203 2.42 3.22 15.23
N PHE A 204 1.94 2.43 14.27
CA PHE A 204 0.53 2.03 14.19
C PHE A 204 0.08 1.21 15.40
N ILE A 205 0.91 0.29 15.89
CA ILE A 205 0.65 -0.40 17.16
C ILE A 205 0.56 0.59 18.32
N GLY A 206 1.49 1.55 18.40
CA GLY A 206 1.46 2.60 19.42
C GLY A 206 0.16 3.41 19.40
N LEU A 207 -0.30 3.78 18.21
CA LEU A 207 -1.57 4.47 18.02
C LEU A 207 -2.77 3.60 18.42
N GLU A 208 -2.74 2.29 18.12
CA GLU A 208 -3.77 1.34 18.56
C GLU A 208 -3.86 1.30 20.09
N LEU A 209 -2.73 1.17 20.79
CA LEU A 209 -2.67 1.16 22.26
C LEU A 209 -3.16 2.46 22.90
N LEU A 210 -2.96 3.59 22.22
CA LEU A 210 -3.46 4.91 22.66
C LEU A 210 -4.93 5.15 22.28
N GLY A 211 -5.59 4.23 21.60
CA GLY A 211 -6.98 4.39 21.15
C GLY A 211 -7.14 5.36 19.98
N TRP A 212 -6.14 5.46 19.11
CA TRP A 212 -6.11 6.31 17.91
C TRP A 212 -6.36 7.79 18.22
N PRO A 213 -5.55 8.46 19.06
CA PRO A 213 -5.73 9.88 19.35
C PRO A 213 -5.50 10.75 18.10
N LYS A 214 -5.99 12.00 18.14
CA LYS A 214 -5.57 13.00 17.15
C LYS A 214 -4.07 13.27 17.31
N ILE A 215 -3.37 13.55 16.22
CA ILE A 215 -1.91 13.70 16.22
C ILE A 215 -1.43 14.76 17.22
N LYS A 216 -2.12 15.90 17.26
CA LYS A 216 -1.83 17.00 18.20
C LYS A 216 -2.04 16.66 19.68
N ASP A 217 -2.79 15.60 19.97
CA ASP A 217 -3.18 15.20 21.32
C ASP A 217 -2.32 14.01 21.82
N ILE A 218 -1.34 13.56 21.02
CA ILE A 218 -0.38 12.53 21.43
C ILE A 218 0.55 13.10 22.49
N ASP A 219 0.54 12.49 23.68
CA ASP A 219 1.49 12.79 24.75
C ASP A 219 2.82 12.08 24.50
N THR A 220 3.82 12.84 24.05
CA THR A 220 5.17 12.32 23.76
C THR A 220 5.92 11.85 25.00
N GLU A 221 5.48 12.25 26.20
CA GLU A 221 6.08 11.81 27.46
C GLU A 221 5.45 10.55 28.03
N SER A 222 4.35 10.08 27.45
CA SER A 222 3.67 8.86 27.90
C SER A 222 4.55 7.62 27.72
N GLU A 223 4.41 6.67 28.65
CA GLU A 223 5.16 5.41 28.61
C GLU A 223 4.89 4.61 27.32
N VAL A 224 3.64 4.63 26.84
CA VAL A 224 3.27 3.97 25.58
C VAL A 224 4.01 4.60 24.41
N TRP A 225 4.04 5.93 24.30
CA TRP A 225 4.69 6.59 23.17
C TRP A 225 6.22 6.49 23.19
N LYS A 226 6.83 6.53 24.39
CA LYS A 226 8.26 6.24 24.56
C LYS A 226 8.60 4.82 24.12
N LEU A 227 7.79 3.83 24.50
CA LEU A 227 7.94 2.45 24.05
C LEU A 227 7.79 2.32 22.53
N THR A 228 6.78 2.97 21.94
CA THR A 228 6.58 3.04 20.49
C THR A 228 7.79 3.60 19.76
N THR A 229 8.34 4.71 20.26
CA THR A 229 9.53 5.34 19.69
C THR A 229 10.75 4.42 19.79
N ALA A 230 10.97 3.79 20.94
CA ALA A 230 12.06 2.83 21.13
C ALA A 230 11.93 1.61 20.19
N ALA A 231 10.73 1.06 20.03
CA ALA A 231 10.44 -0.04 19.13
C ALA A 231 10.70 0.33 17.66
N ALA A 232 10.26 1.51 17.23
CA ALA A 232 10.53 2.01 15.88
C ALA A 232 12.04 2.20 15.63
N LYS A 233 12.80 2.66 16.64
CA LYS A 233 14.26 2.75 16.56
C LYS A 233 14.94 1.39 16.43
N GLU A 234 14.46 0.35 17.14
CA GLU A 234 14.96 -1.02 16.96
C GLU A 234 14.77 -1.51 15.52
N VAL A 235 13.63 -1.19 14.88
CA VAL A 235 13.38 -1.51 13.46
C VAL A 235 14.33 -0.72 12.53
N GLN A 236 14.56 0.57 12.81
CA GLN A 236 15.50 1.39 12.04
C GLN A 236 16.95 0.87 12.12
N MET A 237 17.31 0.18 13.20
CA MET A 237 18.62 -0.42 13.40
C MET A 237 18.80 -1.79 12.72
N LEU A 238 17.79 -2.36 12.05
CA LEU A 238 17.93 -3.61 11.29
C LEU A 238 18.90 -3.43 10.11
N ASP A 239 19.63 -4.49 9.73
CA ASP A 239 20.67 -4.39 8.69
C ASP A 239 20.08 -4.01 7.33
N VAL A 240 18.83 -4.40 7.06
CA VAL A 240 18.10 -4.02 5.84
C VAL A 240 17.94 -2.50 5.68
N CYS A 241 17.93 -1.75 6.79
CA CYS A 241 17.85 -0.28 6.81
C CYS A 241 19.23 0.38 6.60
N GLY A 242 20.32 -0.40 6.60
CA GLY A 242 21.69 0.07 6.34
C GLY A 242 22.22 1.10 7.34
N GLU A 243 23.35 1.72 7.00
CA GLU A 243 23.98 2.77 7.84
C GLU A 243 23.05 3.99 8.03
N ALA A 244 22.28 4.33 7.00
CA ALA A 244 21.28 5.39 7.06
C ALA A 244 20.22 5.11 8.15
N GLY A 245 19.83 3.85 8.32
CA GLY A 245 18.94 3.43 9.40
C GLY A 245 19.53 3.63 10.79
N THR A 246 20.81 3.31 10.97
CA THR A 246 21.51 3.54 12.25
C THR A 246 21.60 5.03 12.58
N GLN A 247 21.94 5.88 11.61
CA GLN A 247 21.97 7.34 11.79
C GLN A 247 20.57 7.89 12.10
N THR A 248 19.55 7.41 11.38
CA THR A 248 18.16 7.80 11.60
C THR A 248 17.69 7.40 12.99
N ALA A 249 17.98 6.17 13.44
CA ALA A 249 17.63 5.71 14.79
C ALA A 249 18.23 6.59 15.89
N GLN A 250 19.45 7.09 15.71
CA GLN A 250 20.07 8.04 16.65
C GLN A 250 19.36 9.39 16.68
N ALA A 251 18.88 9.87 15.53
CA ALA A 251 18.16 11.14 15.41
C ALA A 251 16.67 11.04 15.80
N THR A 252 16.06 9.85 15.72
CA THR A 252 14.66 9.61 16.07
C THR A 252 14.43 9.90 17.56
N SER A 253 13.51 10.82 17.82
CA SER A 253 12.99 11.18 19.14
C SER A 253 11.47 10.96 19.19
N GLU A 254 10.90 11.13 20.38
CA GLU A 254 9.47 10.99 20.65
C GLU A 254 8.63 11.98 19.81
N SER A 255 9.22 13.09 19.38
CA SER A 255 8.57 14.07 18.51
C SER A 255 8.59 13.71 17.02
N THR A 256 9.52 12.84 16.59
CA THR A 256 9.79 12.58 15.15
C THR A 256 8.54 12.10 14.41
N PHE A 257 7.86 11.08 14.94
CA PHE A 257 6.67 10.52 14.29
C PHE A 257 5.44 11.42 14.43
N VAL A 258 5.30 12.17 15.52
CA VAL A 258 4.23 13.17 15.69
C VAL A 258 4.35 14.27 14.62
N GLN A 259 5.57 14.81 14.43
CA GLN A 259 5.83 15.84 13.43
C GLN A 259 5.61 15.31 12.00
N MET A 260 6.07 14.09 11.73
CA MET A 260 5.86 13.46 10.43
C MET A 260 4.36 13.25 10.15
N PHE A 261 3.58 12.75 11.12
CA PHE A 261 2.15 12.52 10.93
C PHE A 261 1.37 13.84 10.84
N ALA A 262 1.80 14.90 11.52
CA ALA A 262 1.22 16.24 11.37
C ALA A 262 1.45 16.80 9.96
N TYR A 263 2.65 16.60 9.41
CA TYR A 263 2.96 16.93 8.01
C TYR A 263 2.08 16.15 7.04
N LEU A 264 1.91 14.83 7.26
CA LEU A 264 1.05 13.99 6.42
C LEU A 264 -0.43 14.39 6.52
N GLU A 265 -0.92 14.70 7.71
CA GLU A 265 -2.30 15.20 7.92
C GLU A 265 -2.55 16.49 7.13
N GLU A 266 -1.58 17.40 7.06
CA GLU A 266 -1.68 18.62 6.25
C GLU A 266 -1.65 18.30 4.75
N LYS A 267 -0.69 17.47 4.30
CA LYS A 267 -0.48 17.16 2.88
C LYS A 267 -1.59 16.33 2.27
N LEU A 268 -2.20 15.46 3.06
CA LEU A 268 -3.25 14.55 2.59
C LEU A 268 -4.65 15.16 2.70
N ARG A 269 -4.79 16.43 3.13
CA ARG A 269 -6.08 17.11 3.04
C ARG A 269 -6.62 17.07 1.60
N PRO A 270 -7.93 16.86 1.42
CA PRO A 270 -8.99 16.89 2.44
C PRO A 270 -9.28 15.56 3.17
N LEU A 271 -8.47 14.53 3.01
CA LEU A 271 -8.61 13.30 3.80
C LEU A 271 -8.47 13.60 5.30
N ASP A 272 -9.31 12.98 6.12
CA ASP A 272 -9.02 12.85 7.56
C ASP A 272 -8.01 11.71 7.75
N PHE A 273 -6.72 12.08 7.83
CA PHE A 273 -5.62 11.12 7.85
C PHE A 273 -5.64 10.22 9.10
N GLN A 274 -6.04 10.76 10.25
CA GLN A 274 -6.17 9.96 11.47
C GLN A 274 -7.28 8.93 11.32
N ALA A 275 -8.47 9.33 10.84
CA ALA A 275 -9.59 8.42 10.67
C ALA A 275 -9.28 7.35 9.61
N PHE A 276 -8.57 7.73 8.54
CA PHE A 276 -8.06 6.79 7.55
C PHE A 276 -7.14 5.74 8.17
N ASN A 277 -6.13 6.14 8.94
CA ASN A 277 -5.20 5.19 9.57
C ASN A 277 -5.90 4.30 10.59
N GLN A 278 -6.85 4.84 11.36
CA GLN A 278 -7.66 4.03 12.28
C GLN A 278 -8.47 2.96 11.54
N PHE A 279 -9.10 3.31 10.41
CA PHE A 279 -9.82 2.34 9.59
C PHE A 279 -8.88 1.32 8.94
N HIS A 280 -7.76 1.79 8.40
CA HIS A 280 -6.82 0.97 7.64
C HIS A 280 -6.02 0.06 8.57
N HIS A 281 -5.24 0.62 9.49
CA HIS A 281 -4.31 -0.08 10.37
C HIS A 281 -4.96 -0.58 11.67
N GLY A 282 -6.00 0.10 12.19
CA GLY A 282 -6.78 -0.37 13.33
C GLY A 282 -7.87 -1.39 12.99
N GLY A 283 -8.05 -1.71 11.71
CA GLY A 283 -9.10 -2.62 11.25
C GLY A 283 -8.62 -3.53 10.12
N LYS A 284 -8.51 -3.00 8.90
CA LYS A 284 -8.28 -3.81 7.70
C LYS A 284 -6.92 -4.54 7.69
N ALA A 285 -5.86 -3.85 8.11
CA ALA A 285 -4.47 -4.27 7.98
C ALA A 285 -3.83 -4.72 9.30
N VAL A 286 -4.57 -4.74 10.41
CA VAL A 286 -4.04 -5.03 11.75
C VAL A 286 -3.26 -6.35 11.82
N GLU A 287 -3.76 -7.41 11.17
CA GLU A 287 -3.07 -8.71 11.09
C GLU A 287 -1.77 -8.62 10.27
N GLN A 288 -1.77 -7.84 9.19
CA GLN A 288 -0.59 -7.62 8.35
C GLN A 288 0.49 -6.82 9.09
N ASP A 289 0.08 -5.78 9.82
CA ASP A 289 0.97 -4.95 10.62
C ASP A 289 1.67 -5.80 11.70
N ARG A 290 0.91 -6.68 12.39
CA ARG A 290 1.46 -7.62 13.37
C ARG A 290 2.42 -8.63 12.75
N MET A 291 2.08 -9.23 11.60
CA MET A 291 2.99 -10.12 10.88
C MET A 291 4.30 -9.43 10.48
N HIS A 292 4.25 -8.15 10.08
CA HIS A 292 5.47 -7.40 9.76
C HIS A 292 6.35 -7.17 10.98
N ILE A 293 5.74 -6.89 12.13
CA ILE A 293 6.46 -6.70 13.40
C ILE A 293 7.10 -8.01 13.85
N GLU A 294 6.39 -9.13 13.76
CA GLU A 294 6.94 -10.46 14.04
C GLU A 294 8.14 -10.78 13.14
N ARG A 295 8.07 -10.47 11.84
CA ARG A 295 9.20 -10.61 10.92
C ARG A 295 10.39 -9.74 11.31
N CYS A 296 10.15 -8.47 11.67
CA CYS A 296 11.20 -7.58 12.15
C CYS A 296 11.86 -8.11 13.43
N ILE A 297 11.07 -8.67 14.35
CA ILE A 297 11.58 -9.31 15.57
C ILE A 297 12.45 -10.51 15.21
N SER A 298 11.98 -11.41 14.36
CA SER A 298 12.73 -12.60 13.93
C SER A 298 14.04 -12.22 13.23
N GLN A 299 14.00 -11.23 12.34
CA GLN A 299 15.17 -10.71 11.65
C GLN A 299 16.18 -10.10 12.64
N GLY A 300 15.74 -9.21 13.52
CA GLY A 300 16.62 -8.60 14.52
C GLY A 300 17.30 -9.65 15.40
N VAL A 301 16.58 -10.67 15.85
CA VAL A 301 17.16 -11.77 16.63
C VAL A 301 18.22 -12.54 15.83
N ALA A 302 17.98 -12.79 14.55
CA ALA A 302 18.97 -13.43 13.67
C ALA A 302 20.22 -12.56 13.46
N GLU A 303 20.06 -11.24 13.46
CA GLU A 303 21.13 -10.23 13.40
C GLU A 303 21.82 -10.01 14.77
N GLY A 304 21.44 -10.76 15.82
CA GLY A 304 22.00 -10.62 17.17
C GLY A 304 21.46 -9.41 17.96
N LYS A 305 20.38 -8.79 17.50
CA LYS A 305 19.68 -7.67 18.14
C LYS A 305 18.52 -8.19 19.00
N PRO A 306 18.37 -7.76 20.25
CA PRO A 306 17.38 -8.34 21.17
C PRO A 306 15.93 -8.02 20.81
N MET A 307 15.67 -6.88 20.15
CA MET A 307 14.33 -6.39 19.79
C MET A 307 13.39 -6.28 20.99
N SER A 308 13.91 -5.80 22.13
CA SER A 308 13.20 -5.84 23.41
C SER A 308 12.01 -4.90 23.42
N ALA A 309 12.18 -3.66 22.95
CA ALA A 309 11.09 -2.68 22.92
C ALA A 309 9.99 -3.12 21.94
N LEU A 310 10.37 -3.63 20.78
CA LEU A 310 9.44 -4.11 19.77
C LEU A 310 8.62 -5.32 20.26
N LYS A 311 9.27 -6.27 20.95
CA LYS A 311 8.59 -7.40 21.59
C LYS A 311 7.60 -6.95 22.66
N THR A 312 8.01 -6.04 23.55
CA THR A 312 7.15 -5.52 24.61
C THR A 312 5.97 -4.74 24.03
N LEU A 313 6.20 -3.95 22.98
CA LEU A 313 5.14 -3.22 22.30
C LEU A 313 4.09 -4.16 21.70
N LEU A 314 4.52 -5.21 20.98
CA LEU A 314 3.61 -6.21 20.41
C LEU A 314 2.82 -6.97 21.49
N GLN A 315 3.47 -7.31 22.60
CA GLN A 315 2.81 -8.00 23.73
C GLN A 315 1.74 -7.14 24.40
N SER A 316 1.91 -5.82 24.39
CA SER A 316 0.99 -4.88 25.06
C SER A 316 -0.39 -4.82 24.40
N ILE A 317 -0.55 -5.30 23.16
CA ILE A 317 -1.86 -5.32 22.47
C ILE A 317 -2.70 -6.56 22.82
N ASN A 318 -2.10 -7.57 23.46
CA ASN A 318 -2.79 -8.80 23.84
C ASN A 318 -3.32 -8.78 25.30
N HIS A 319 -3.25 -7.62 25.95
CA HIS A 319 -3.71 -7.35 27.32
C HIS A 319 -4.77 -6.26 27.32
#